data_AF-A0A962G5W9-F1
#
_entry.id   AF-A0A962G5W9-F1
#
_cell.length_a   1.000
_cell.length_b   1.000
_cell.length_c   1.000
_cell.angle_alpha   90.00
_cell.angle_beta   90.00
_cell.angle_gamma   90.00
#
_symmetry.space_group_name_H-M   'P 1'
#
loop_
_entity.id
_entity.type
_entity.pdbx_description
1 polymer ?
#
loop_
_entity_poly.entity_id
_entity_poly.type
_entity_poly.pdbx_seq_one_letter_code
_entity_poly.pdbx_strand_id
1 'polypeptide(L)'
;AGKVRESLVTTLKMAPKHAEAMTALGLYHAEIVDKVGGMLAKLTYGANAADAEKYLKAALKLTPDSPIAWIEYGNGLLLLHGDKREDEVAEAYDKAAGIKPKDAMEALDAAWAKAQIE
;
A
#
# COMPACT_ATOMS: atom_id res chain seq x y z
N ALA A 1 8.09 13.11 -8.87
CA ALA A 1 8.20 12.50 -7.52
C ALA A 1 8.05 13.51 -6.39
N GLY A 2 8.88 14.55 -6.28
CA GLY A 2 8.90 15.45 -5.10
C GLY A 2 7.56 16.08 -4.71
N LYS A 3 6.82 16.66 -5.67
CA LYS A 3 5.52 17.29 -5.40
C LYS A 3 4.45 16.32 -4.88
N VAL A 4 4.45 15.06 -5.33
CA VAL A 4 3.47 14.06 -4.89
C VAL A 4 3.67 13.73 -3.41
N ARG A 5 4.92 13.45 -3.02
CA ARG A 5 5.28 13.19 -1.61
C ARG A 5 4.92 14.39 -0.71
N GLU A 6 5.26 15.60 -1.15
CA GLU A 6 4.98 16.81 -0.38
C GLU A 6 3.49 17.03 -0.14
N SER A 7 2.66 16.84 -1.17
CA SER A 7 1.20 16.90 -1.04
C SER A 7 0.68 15.85 -0.06
N LEU A 8 1.12 14.59 -0.17
CA LEU A 8 0.70 13.51 0.74
C LEU A 8 1.11 13.77 2.19
N VAL A 9 2.33 14.23 2.41
CA VAL A 9 2.82 14.61 3.76
C VAL A 9 2.00 15.79 4.31
N THR A 10 1.66 16.76 3.47
CA THR A 10 0.83 17.90 3.87
C THR A 10 -0.58 17.45 4.24
N THR A 11 -1.18 16.55 3.46
CA THR A 11 -2.47 15.93 3.79
C THR A 11 -2.41 15.22 5.14
N LEU A 12 -1.37 14.43 5.42
CA LEU A 12 -1.26 13.72 6.70
C LEU A 12 -0.95 14.65 7.89
N LYS A 13 -0.37 15.83 7.65
CA LYS A 13 -0.27 16.87 8.70
C LYS A 13 -1.63 17.47 9.04
N MET A 14 -2.49 17.68 8.03
CA MET A 14 -3.82 18.26 8.21
C MET A 14 -4.85 17.24 8.72
N ALA A 15 -4.75 16.00 8.24
CA ALA A 15 -5.63 14.88 8.55
C ALA A 15 -4.79 13.62 8.89
N PRO A 16 -4.31 13.48 10.13
CA PRO A 16 -3.40 12.39 10.52
C PRO A 16 -4.00 10.99 10.46
N LYS A 17 -5.31 10.86 10.22
CA LYS A 17 -6.04 9.58 10.06
C LYS A 17 -6.68 9.46 8.67
N HIS A 18 -6.02 9.98 7.64
CA HIS A 18 -6.48 9.85 6.25
C HIS A 18 -5.89 8.58 5.62
N ALA A 19 -6.72 7.55 5.42
CA ALA A 19 -6.27 6.23 5.02
C ALA A 19 -5.63 6.22 3.62
N GLU A 20 -6.26 6.86 2.64
CA GLU A 20 -5.83 6.90 1.24
C GLU A 20 -4.50 7.63 1.09
N ALA A 21 -4.30 8.73 1.85
CA ALA A 21 -3.02 9.43 1.88
C ALA A 21 -1.91 8.57 2.51
N MET A 22 -2.24 7.74 3.52
CA MET A 22 -1.30 6.75 4.06
C MET A 22 -0.99 5.67 3.03
N THR A 23 -1.99 5.09 2.37
CA THR A 23 -1.79 4.08 1.31
C THR A 23 -0.88 4.62 0.21
N ALA A 24 -1.21 5.79 -0.34
CA ALA A 24 -0.45 6.39 -1.41
C ALA A 24 0.99 6.77 -0.99
N LEU A 25 1.19 7.25 0.25
CA LEU A 25 2.54 7.55 0.73
C LEU A 25 3.33 6.26 1.00
N GLY A 26 2.67 5.21 1.48
CA GLY A 26 3.25 3.88 1.66
C GLY A 26 3.76 3.30 0.34
N LEU A 27 2.93 3.32 -0.70
CA LEU A 27 3.29 2.89 -2.06
C LEU A 27 4.39 3.76 -2.67
N TYR A 28 4.34 5.09 -2.49
CA TYR A 28 5.42 5.97 -2.90
C TYR A 28 6.77 5.54 -2.31
N HIS A 29 6.79 5.18 -1.02
CA HIS A 29 8.00 4.68 -0.39
C HIS A 29 8.43 3.33 -0.96
N ALA A 30 7.51 2.38 -1.14
CA ALA A 30 7.79 1.05 -1.67
C ALA A 30 8.34 1.09 -3.10
N GLU A 31 7.66 1.80 -4.01
CA GLU A 31 8.06 1.89 -5.42
C GLU A 31 9.44 2.51 -5.61
N ILE A 32 9.77 3.55 -4.83
CA ILE A 32 11.08 4.19 -4.94
C ILE A 32 12.16 3.26 -4.41
N VAL A 33 11.89 2.53 -3.32
CA VAL A 33 12.83 1.53 -2.78
C VAL A 33 13.07 0.40 -3.78
N ASP A 34 12.03 -0.11 -4.42
CA ASP A 34 12.13 -1.13 -5.47
C ASP A 34 12.98 -0.64 -6.65
N LYS A 35 12.66 0.55 -7.18
CA LYS A 35 13.29 1.09 -8.40
C LYS A 35 14.76 1.47 -8.24
N VAL A 36 15.16 2.03 -7.10
CA VAL A 36 16.52 2.57 -6.92
C VAL A 36 17.31 1.95 -5.76
N GLY A 37 16.71 1.02 -5.02
CA GLY A 37 17.29 0.42 -3.83
C GLY A 37 17.22 1.33 -2.60
N GLY A 38 17.19 0.71 -1.42
CA GLY A 38 16.91 1.41 -0.16
C GLY A 38 17.88 2.55 0.20
N MET A 39 19.17 2.42 -0.14
CA MET A 39 20.17 3.45 0.17
C MET A 39 19.94 4.72 -0.67
N LEU A 40 19.83 4.57 -2.00
CA LEU A 40 19.58 5.72 -2.88
C LEU A 40 18.19 6.29 -2.65
N ALA A 41 17.18 5.46 -2.43
CA ALA A 41 15.83 5.90 -2.07
C ALA A 41 15.84 6.86 -0.88
N LYS A 42 16.58 6.50 0.17
CA LYS A 42 16.70 7.32 1.39
C LYS A 42 17.45 8.62 1.13
N LEU A 43 18.59 8.57 0.43
CA LEU A 43 19.44 9.73 0.20
C LEU A 43 18.82 10.76 -0.75
N THR A 44 18.15 10.29 -1.80
CA THR A 44 17.71 11.15 -2.92
C THR A 44 16.22 11.54 -2.83
N TYR A 45 15.39 10.67 -2.26
CA TYR A 45 13.93 10.87 -2.20
C TYR A 45 13.39 10.91 -0.77
N GLY A 46 14.21 10.64 0.24
CA GLY A 46 13.75 10.47 1.62
C GLY A 46 12.79 9.29 1.76
N ALA A 47 12.91 8.27 0.89
CA ALA A 47 12.06 7.09 0.89
C ALA A 47 12.73 5.88 1.54
N ASN A 48 11.98 5.05 2.26
CA ASN A 48 12.51 3.85 2.90
C ASN A 48 11.41 2.80 3.13
N ALA A 49 11.82 1.53 3.22
CA ALA A 49 10.91 0.40 3.37
C ALA A 49 10.14 0.40 4.70
N ALA A 50 10.75 0.90 5.78
CA ALA A 50 10.11 0.93 7.09
C ALA A 50 8.90 1.88 7.12
N ASP A 51 9.02 3.06 6.51
CA ASP A 51 7.90 3.99 6.37
C ASP A 51 6.84 3.45 5.41
N ALA A 52 7.23 2.75 4.33
CA ALA A 52 6.28 2.09 3.42
C ALA A 52 5.34 1.15 4.19
N GLU A 53 5.90 0.16 4.89
CA GLU A 53 5.11 -0.79 5.66
C GLU A 53 4.31 -0.13 6.78
N LYS A 54 4.91 0.87 7.46
CA LYS A 54 4.23 1.61 8.54
C LYS A 54 2.96 2.28 8.03
N TYR A 55 3.03 3.00 6.90
CA TYR A 55 1.87 3.70 6.36
C TYR A 55 0.82 2.74 5.81
N LEU A 56 1.22 1.68 5.08
CA LEU A 56 0.27 0.68 4.57
C LEU A 56 -0.46 -0.04 5.72
N LYS A 57 0.26 -0.48 6.76
CA LYS A 57 -0.35 -1.09 7.96
C LYS A 57 -1.24 -0.11 8.72
N ALA A 58 -0.93 1.19 8.70
CA ALA A 58 -1.78 2.21 9.31
C ALA A 58 -3.07 2.43 8.49
N ALA A 59 -2.99 2.44 7.16
CA ALA A 59 -4.16 2.52 6.29
C ALA A 59 -5.10 1.34 6.52
N LEU A 60 -4.58 0.11 6.56
CA LEU A 60 -5.36 -1.10 6.85
C LEU A 60 -6.12 -1.03 8.17
N LYS A 61 -5.52 -0.44 9.22
CA LYS A 61 -6.21 -0.26 10.51
C LYS A 61 -7.38 0.72 10.44
N LEU A 62 -7.33 1.68 9.52
CA LEU A 62 -8.40 2.66 9.33
C LEU A 62 -9.50 2.15 8.40
N THR A 63 -9.13 1.33 7.42
CA THR A 63 -10.04 0.80 6.39
C THR A 63 -9.92 -0.72 6.25
N PRO A 64 -10.20 -1.51 7.32
CA PRO A 64 -10.06 -2.96 7.27
C PRO A 64 -11.06 -3.62 6.31
N ASP A 65 -12.19 -2.96 6.04
CA ASP A 65 -13.25 -3.43 5.15
C ASP A 65 -13.19 -2.78 3.75
N SER A 66 -11.98 -2.39 3.30
CA SER A 66 -11.74 -1.83 1.97
C SER A 66 -10.84 -2.79 1.18
N PRO A 67 -11.32 -3.40 0.07
CA PRO A 67 -10.53 -4.34 -0.71
C PRO A 67 -9.21 -3.74 -1.21
N ILE A 68 -9.25 -2.51 -1.73
CA ILE A 68 -8.06 -1.83 -2.27
C ILE A 68 -6.98 -1.62 -1.22
N ALA A 69 -7.33 -1.38 0.05
CA ALA A 69 -6.34 -1.20 1.10
C ALA A 69 -5.51 -2.48 1.33
N TRP A 70 -6.14 -3.65 1.23
CA TRP A 70 -5.47 -4.95 1.32
C TRP A 70 -4.66 -5.28 0.08
N ILE A 71 -5.20 -5.00 -1.12
CA ILE A 71 -4.47 -5.14 -2.38
C ILE A 71 -3.17 -4.33 -2.35
N GLU A 72 -3.25 -3.05 -1.96
CA GLU A 72 -2.09 -2.17 -1.96
C GLU A 72 -1.08 -2.51 -0.86
N TYR A 73 -1.54 -3.11 0.24
CA TYR A 73 -0.63 -3.70 1.21
C TYR A 73 0.14 -4.88 0.61
N GLY A 74 -0.54 -5.80 -0.08
CA GLY A 74 0.08 -6.92 -0.80
C GLY A 74 1.07 -6.45 -1.87
N ASN A 75 0.68 -5.50 -2.72
CA ASN A 75 1.54 -4.89 -3.72
C ASN A 75 2.79 -4.25 -3.08
N GLY A 76 2.61 -3.52 -1.98
CA GLY A 76 3.70 -2.92 -1.23
C GLY A 76 4.67 -3.97 -0.67
N LEU A 77 4.17 -5.11 -0.21
CA LEU A 77 5.01 -6.23 0.24
C LEU A 77 5.81 -6.84 -0.92
N LEU A 78 5.19 -7.06 -2.08
CA LEU A 78 5.88 -7.55 -3.28
C LEU A 78 7.01 -6.61 -3.72
N LEU A 79 6.74 -5.30 -3.78
CA LEU A 79 7.75 -4.29 -4.13
C LEU A 79 8.95 -4.28 -3.17
N LEU A 80 8.71 -4.53 -1.88
CA LEU A 80 9.76 -4.43 -0.86
C LEU A 80 10.54 -5.73 -0.68
N HIS A 81 9.90 -6.88 -0.86
CA HIS A 81 10.41 -8.17 -0.43
C HIS A 81 10.46 -9.21 -1.55
N GLY A 82 9.85 -8.94 -2.71
CA GLY A 82 9.59 -9.93 -3.74
C GLY A 82 8.87 -11.15 -3.17
N ASP A 83 9.26 -12.32 -3.63
CA ASP A 83 8.61 -13.59 -3.25
C ASP A 83 8.92 -14.04 -1.81
N LYS A 84 9.77 -13.31 -1.07
CA LYS A 84 10.14 -13.68 0.32
C LYS A 84 8.98 -13.60 1.30
N ARG A 85 7.90 -12.91 0.94
CA ARG A 85 6.68 -12.75 1.77
C ARG A 85 5.43 -13.13 0.97
N GLU A 86 5.56 -14.07 0.04
CA GLU A 86 4.45 -14.54 -0.80
C GLU A 86 3.24 -14.97 0.03
N ASP A 87 3.44 -15.70 1.14
CA ASP A 87 2.34 -16.09 2.03
C ASP A 87 1.54 -14.90 2.57
N GLU A 88 2.21 -13.80 2.94
CA GLU A 88 1.54 -12.60 3.45
C GLU A 88 0.87 -11.78 2.34
N VAL A 89 1.41 -11.84 1.12
CA VAL A 89 0.80 -11.23 -0.06
C VAL A 89 -0.48 -11.99 -0.43
N ALA A 90 -0.41 -13.32 -0.45
CA ALA A 90 -1.56 -14.20 -0.67
C ALA A 90 -2.63 -13.97 0.39
N GLU A 91 -2.26 -13.88 1.68
CA GLU A 91 -3.21 -13.55 2.74
C GLU A 91 -3.87 -12.19 2.50
N ALA A 92 -3.12 -11.17 2.06
CA ALA A 92 -3.67 -9.85 1.77
C ALA A 92 -4.70 -9.91 0.62
N TYR A 93 -4.41 -10.63 -0.46
CA TYR A 93 -5.35 -10.81 -1.57
C TYR A 93 -6.57 -11.66 -1.19
N ASP A 94 -6.40 -12.70 -0.38
CA ASP A 94 -7.50 -13.49 0.18
C ASP A 94 -8.45 -12.60 1.01
N LYS A 95 -7.89 -11.72 1.86
CA LYS A 95 -8.69 -10.75 2.62
C LYS A 95 -9.44 -9.81 1.69
N ALA A 96 -8.77 -9.24 0.69
CA ALA A 96 -9.41 -8.34 -0.28
C ALA A 96 -10.57 -9.02 -1.02
N ALA A 97 -10.35 -10.25 -1.51
CA ALA A 97 -11.35 -11.04 -2.22
C ALA A 97 -12.56 -11.42 -1.34
N GLY A 98 -12.34 -11.59 -0.03
CA GLY A 98 -13.38 -11.94 0.94
C GLY A 98 -14.23 -10.76 1.45
N ILE A 99 -13.84 -9.51 1.18
CA ILE A 99 -14.60 -8.34 1.64
C ILE A 99 -15.84 -8.16 0.77
N LYS A 100 -17.00 -7.97 1.43
CA LYS A 100 -18.26 -7.63 0.75
C LYS A 100 -18.18 -6.20 0.19
N PRO A 101 -18.22 -6.01 -1.15
CA PRO A 101 -18.11 -4.69 -1.74
C PRO A 101 -19.30 -3.79 -1.41
N LYS A 102 -19.03 -2.49 -1.19
CA LYS A 102 -20.06 -1.47 -0.94
C LYS A 102 -20.43 -0.72 -2.22
N ASP A 103 -19.53 -0.68 -3.19
CA ASP A 103 -19.74 -0.03 -4.47
C ASP A 103 -19.10 -0.82 -5.64
N ALA A 104 -19.21 -0.26 -6.84
CA ALA A 104 -18.70 -0.89 -8.05
C ALA A 104 -17.17 -0.93 -8.12
N MET A 105 -16.47 0.03 -7.52
CA MET A 105 -15.00 0.06 -7.51
C MET A 105 -14.49 -1.04 -6.58
N GLU A 106 -15.01 -1.13 -5.36
CA GLU A 106 -14.66 -2.20 -4.43
C GLU A 106 -15.00 -3.59 -5.00
N ALA A 107 -16.04 -3.70 -5.83
CA ALA A 107 -16.39 -4.96 -6.47
C ALA A 107 -15.36 -5.38 -7.53
N LEU A 108 -14.81 -4.42 -8.27
CA LEU A 108 -13.71 -4.68 -9.20
C LEU A 108 -12.44 -5.05 -8.45
N ASP A 109 -12.14 -4.37 -7.34
CA ASP A 109 -10.98 -4.66 -6.51
C ASP A 109 -11.04 -6.08 -5.92
N ALA A 110 -12.17 -6.46 -5.30
CA ALA A 110 -12.35 -7.80 -4.75
C ALA A 110 -12.25 -8.89 -5.84
N ALA A 111 -12.81 -8.64 -7.02
CA ALA A 111 -12.71 -9.56 -8.15
C ALA A 111 -11.27 -9.67 -8.68
N TRP A 112 -10.55 -8.55 -8.77
CA TRP A 112 -9.14 -8.53 -9.17
C TRP A 112 -8.30 -9.33 -8.18
N ALA A 113 -8.51 -9.13 -6.87
CA ALA A 113 -7.78 -9.85 -5.83
C ALA A 113 -8.03 -11.37 -5.91
N LYS A 114 -9.28 -11.78 -6.15
CA LYS A 114 -9.64 -13.19 -6.37
C LYS A 114 -8.89 -13.80 -7.55
N ALA A 115 -8.69 -13.05 -8.63
CA ALA A 115 -7.95 -13.51 -9.79
C ALA A 115 -6.42 -13.62 -9.57
N GLN A 116 -5.88 -13.09 -8.46
CA GLN A 116 -4.44 -13.22 -8.13
C GLN A 116 -4.13 -14.50 -7.33
N ILE A 117 -5.14 -15.15 -6.76
CA ILE A 117 -5.02 -16.33 -5.89
C ILE A 117 -5.58 -17.62 -6.54
N GLU A 118 -6.15 -17.49 -7.74
CA GLU A 118 -6.62 -18.60 -8.59
C GLU A 118 -5.53 -19.05 -9.57
#